data_AF-A0A9D2AG89-F1
#
_entry.id   AF-A0A9D2AG89-F1
#
_cell.length_a   1.000
_cell.length_b   1.000
_cell.length_c   1.000
_cell.angle_alpha   90.00
_cell.angle_beta   90.00
_cell.angle_gamma   90.00
#
_symmetry.space_group_name_H-M   'P 1'
#
loop_
_entity.id
_entity.type
_entity.pdbx_description
1 polymer ?
#
loop_
_entity_poly.entity_id
_entity_poly.type
_entity_poly.pdbx_seq_one_letter_code
_entity_poly.pdbx_strand_id
1 'polypeptide(L)' 'METQKCVLYDRDCIGCMECEMCDLDPSKVCDNCGKCLDVQDYATIRIDGVFDAQGNALKTKSKKKK' A
#
# COMPACT_ATOMS: atom_id res chain seq x y z
N MET A 1 -23.04 -14.42 25.64
CA MET A 1 -21.93 -13.50 25.32
C MET A 1 -21.62 -13.77 23.86
N GLU A 2 -21.76 -12.77 22.98
CA GLU A 2 -21.40 -12.97 21.57
C GLU A 2 -19.88 -13.03 21.45
N THR A 3 -19.38 -14.10 20.82
CA THR A 3 -17.95 -14.28 20.53
C THR A 3 -17.55 -13.40 19.36
N GLN A 4 -16.66 -12.44 19.60
CA GLN A 4 -16.09 -11.59 18.55
C GLN A 4 -15.03 -12.35 17.76
N LYS A 5 -14.97 -12.14 16.44
CA LYS A 5 -13.90 -12.65 15.59
C LYS A 5 -12.66 -11.78 15.68
N CYS A 6 -11.48 -12.39 15.58
CA CYS A 6 -10.22 -11.66 15.51
C CYS A 6 -10.12 -10.92 14.17
N VAL A 7 -9.63 -9.68 14.19
CA VAL A 7 -9.49 -8.86 12.98
C VAL A 7 -8.22 -9.15 12.18
N LEU A 8 -7.22 -9.78 12.81
CA LEU A 8 -5.94 -10.12 12.17
C LEU A 8 -5.89 -11.56 11.66
N TYR A 9 -6.63 -12.48 12.30
CA TYR A 9 -6.52 -13.91 12.06
C TYR A 9 -7.92 -14.55 11.98
N ASP A 10 -8.07 -15.62 11.21
CA ASP A 10 -9.33 -16.37 11.12
C ASP A 10 -9.53 -17.30 12.34
N ARG A 11 -9.77 -16.68 13.50
CA ARG A 11 -10.03 -17.33 14.79
C ARG A 11 -10.92 -16.44 15.67
N ASP A 12 -11.43 -16.99 16.77
CA ASP A 12 -12.13 -16.20 17.77
C ASP A 12 -11.15 -15.25 18.50
N CYS A 13 -11.63 -14.08 18.88
CA CYS A 13 -10.82 -13.10 19.58
C CYS A 13 -10.51 -13.57 21.01
N ILE A 14 -9.21 -13.60 21.34
CA ILE A 14 -8.71 -14.03 22.66
C ILE A 14 -8.24 -12.86 23.54
N GLY A 15 -8.49 -11.61 23.13
CA GLY A 15 -8.09 -10.43 23.90
C GLY A 15 -6.57 -10.19 23.98
N CYS A 16 -5.80 -10.62 22.97
CA CYS A 16 -4.33 -10.49 22.98
C CYS A 16 -3.79 -9.05 22.77
N MET A 17 -4.65 -8.10 22.38
CA MET A 17 -4.32 -6.69 22.11
C MET A 17 -3.27 -6.42 21.01
N GLU A 18 -2.87 -7.44 20.24
CA GLU A 18 -1.92 -7.31 19.13
C GLU A 18 -2.40 -6.31 18.06
N CYS A 19 -3.69 -6.31 17.74
CA CYS A 19 -4.29 -5.39 16.77
C CYS A 19 -4.30 -3.92 17.21
N GLU A 20 -3.93 -3.62 18.46
CA GLU A 20 -3.78 -2.26 18.96
C GLU A 20 -2.33 -1.76 18.88
N MET A 21 -1.38 -2.59 18.45
CA MET A 21 0.03 -2.22 18.33
C MET A 21 0.40 -1.82 16.90
N CYS A 22 1.41 -0.97 16.75
CA CYS A 22 1.87 -0.49 15.45
C CYS A 22 2.68 -1.58 14.72
N ASP A 23 2.31 -1.88 13.47
CA ASP A 23 3.01 -2.88 12.66
C ASP A 23 4.48 -2.52 12.39
N LEU A 24 4.82 -1.23 12.37
CA LEU A 24 6.20 -0.76 12.15
C LEU A 24 7.03 -0.72 13.43
N ASP A 25 6.40 -0.48 14.57
CA ASP A 25 7.07 -0.33 15.86
C ASP A 25 6.28 -1.06 16.96
N PRO A 26 6.70 -2.28 17.32
CA PRO A 26 6.02 -3.09 18.33
C PRO A 26 5.98 -2.45 19.73
N SER A 27 6.73 -1.37 19.99
CA SER A 27 6.69 -0.64 21.26
C SER A 27 5.64 0.46 21.31
N LYS A 28 5.00 0.79 20.16
CA LYS A 28 4.05 1.89 20.02
C LYS A 28 2.61 1.38 19.84
N VAL A 29 1.65 1.97 20.57
CA VAL A 29 0.20 1.78 20.32
C VAL A 29 -0.20 2.44 19.00
N CYS A 30 -0.98 1.72 18.19
CA CYS A 30 -1.45 2.19 16.89
C CYS A 30 -2.38 3.40 17.04
N ASP A 31 -1.98 4.52 16.45
CA ASP A 31 -2.72 5.77 16.37
C ASP A 31 -3.41 5.96 15.01
N ASN A 32 -3.52 4.89 14.23
CA ASN A 32 -4.04 4.89 12.85
C ASN A 32 -3.35 5.93 11.93
N CYS A 33 -2.05 6.18 12.13
CA CYS A 33 -1.30 7.15 11.31
C CYS A 33 -1.06 6.71 9.86
N GLY A 34 -1.36 5.46 9.50
CA GLY A 34 -1.27 4.95 8.13
C GLY A 34 0.14 4.79 7.57
N LYS A 35 1.21 5.03 8.35
CA LYS A 35 2.59 4.91 7.88
C LYS A 35 3.01 3.48 7.51
N CYS A 36 2.37 2.47 8.10
CA CYS A 36 2.56 1.06 7.75
C CYS A 36 1.91 0.71 6.40
N LEU A 37 1.07 1.60 5.87
CA LEU A 37 0.41 1.44 4.59
C LEU A 37 1.19 2.27 3.56
N ASP A 38 1.60 1.65 2.45
CA ASP A 38 2.19 2.36 1.31
C ASP A 38 1.09 3.06 0.50
N VAL A 39 0.39 4.00 1.15
CA VAL A 39 -0.68 4.77 0.53
C VAL A 39 -0.04 5.96 -0.18
N GLN A 40 -0.01 5.89 -1.50
CA GLN A 40 0.30 7.06 -2.32
C GLN A 40 -0.99 7.88 -2.49
N ASP A 41 -0.90 9.19 -2.34
CA ASP A 41 -2.03 10.12 -2.60
C ASP A 41 -2.47 10.09 -4.09
N TYR A 42 -1.67 9.47 -4.95
CA TYR A 42 -1.90 9.36 -6.37
C TYR A 42 -1.70 7.93 -6.84
N ALA A 43 -2.53 7.48 -7.77
CA ALA A 43 -2.29 6.24 -8.48
C ALA A 43 -1.21 6.47 -9.54
N THR A 44 -0.12 5.69 -9.50
CA THR A 44 0.92 5.71 -10.53
C THR A 44 0.57 4.72 -11.63
N ILE A 45 0.32 5.22 -12.85
CA ILE A 45 0.23 4.38 -14.06
C ILE A 45 1.55 4.52 -14.82
N ARG A 46 2.30 3.41 -14.94
CA ARG A 46 3.53 3.39 -15.75
C ARG A 46 3.16 3.27 -17.22
N ILE A 47 3.73 4.16 -18.05
CA ILE A 47 3.58 4.11 -19.51
C ILE A 47 4.86 3.50 -20.08
N ASP A 48 4.75 2.30 -20.65
CA ASP A 48 5.90 1.61 -21.26
C ASP A 48 6.27 2.16 -22.65
N GLY A 49 5.31 2.76 -23.35
CA GLY A 49 5.51 3.32 -24.69
C GLY A 49 4.41 4.26 -25.13
N VAL A 50 4.74 5.18 -26.03
CA VAL A 50 3.79 6.13 -26.64
C VAL A 50 3.68 5.79 -28.12
N PHE A 51 2.46 5.59 -28.61
CA PHE A 51 2.16 5.21 -29.98
C PHE A 51 1.30 6.27 -30.66
N ASP A 52 1.47 6.45 -31.98
CA ASP A 52 0.60 7.30 -32.78
C ASP A 52 -0.71 6.57 -33.15
N ALA A 53 -1.63 7.28 -33.83
CA ALA A 53 -2.89 6.70 -34.29
C ALA A 53 -2.73 5.56 -35.32
N GLN A 54 -1.53 5.41 -35.88
CA GLN A 54 -1.17 4.38 -36.85
C GLN A 54 -0.44 3.21 -36.17
N GLY A 55 -0.28 3.23 -34.84
CA GLY A 55 0.36 2.19 -34.05
C GLY A 55 1.89 2.24 -34.06
N ASN A 56 2.51 3.31 -34.58
CA ASN A 56 3.97 3.44 -34.60
C ASN A 56 4.48 4.02 -33.29
N ALA A 57 5.54 3.44 -32.75
CA ALA A 57 6.18 3.92 -31.53
C ALA A 57 6.86 5.28 -31.76
N LEU A 58 6.51 6.29 -30.96
CA LEU A 58 7.17 7.58 -30.98
C LEU A 58 8.56 7.45 -30.35
N LYS A 59 9.60 7.80 -31.10
CA LYS A 59 10.97 7.89 -30.57
C LYS A 59 11.09 9.12 -29.68
N THR A 60 10.82 8.97 -28.40
CA THR A 60 11.13 10.01 -27.42
C THR A 60 12.65 10.09 -27.30
N LYS A 61 13.24 11.25 -27.63
CA LYS A 61 14.66 11.50 -27.38
C LYS A 61 14.84 11.60 -25.87
N SER A 62 15.23 10.49 -25.24
CA SER A 62 15.68 10.49 -23.86
C SER A 62 16.87 11.43 -23.76
N LYS A 63 16.64 12.67 -23.32
CA LYS A 63 17.71 13.60 -22.96
C LYS A 63 18.45 12.96 -21.80
N LYS A 64 19.60 12.37 -22.11
CA LYS A 64 20.62 11.93 -21.16
C LYS A 64 20.86 13.07 -20.17
N LYS A 65 20.37 12.92 -18.94
CA LYS A 65 20.73 13.82 -17.83
C LYS A 65 22.24 13.69 -17.64
N LYS A 66 22.92 14.82 -17.80
CA LYS A 66 24.36 14.99 -17.59
C LYS A 66 24.66 15.03 -16.09
#